data_AF-A0A358DFK9-F1
#
_entry.id   AF-A0A358DFK9-F1
#
_cell.length_a   1.000
_cell.length_b   1.000
_cell.length_c   1.000
_cell.angle_alpha   90.00
_cell.angle_beta   90.00
_cell.angle_gamma   90.00
#
_symmetry.space_group_name_H-M   'P 1'
#
loop_
_entity.id
_entity.type
_entity.pdbx_description
1 polymer ?
#
loop_
_entity_poly.entity_id
_entity_poly.type
_entity_poly.pdbx_seq_one_letter_code
_entity_poly.pdbx_strand_id
1 'polypeptide(L)'
;MNNLVVKNASQVVTCSGFTGKRGEDMSDLHVIKNGTVVVTDGVISHVLKEGEGLSVDLSDYEVIRAEGKALLPGFVDPHTHFVFGGYREEEFAWRMRGDSYMDIMNRGGGIVNTTRATRAASE
;
A
#
# COMPACT_ATOMS: atom_id res chain seq x y z
N MET A 1 15.88 -14.12 1.15
CA MET A 1 14.55 -13.97 0.53
C MET A 1 14.53 -14.90 -0.68
N ASN A 2 13.40 -15.53 -1.00
CA ASN A 2 13.36 -16.45 -2.13
C ASN A 2 13.31 -15.69 -3.45
N ASN A 3 14.00 -16.22 -4.46
CA ASN A 3 13.94 -15.75 -5.83
C ASN A 3 12.56 -16.07 -6.44
N LEU A 4 11.98 -15.12 -7.16
CA LEU A 4 10.60 -15.20 -7.67
C LEU A 4 10.51 -14.71 -9.12
N VAL A 5 9.75 -15.41 -9.95
CA VAL A 5 9.34 -14.95 -11.28
C VAL A 5 7.81 -14.94 -11.36
N VAL A 6 7.21 -13.77 -11.61
CA VAL A 6 5.79 -13.62 -11.90
C VAL A 6 5.60 -13.50 -13.41
N LYS A 7 5.11 -14.55 -14.06
CA LYS A 7 5.00 -14.64 -15.52
C LYS A 7 3.64 -14.20 -16.04
N ASN A 8 3.66 -13.59 -17.22
CA ASN A 8 2.50 -13.35 -18.08
C ASN A 8 1.34 -12.60 -17.41
N ALA A 9 1.65 -11.64 -16.53
CA ALA A 9 0.62 -10.75 -16.02
C ALA A 9 0.01 -9.96 -17.18
N SER A 10 -1.31 -9.96 -17.33
CA SER A 10 -1.99 -9.24 -18.42
C SER A 10 -1.64 -7.76 -18.42
N GLN A 11 -1.42 -7.18 -17.24
CA GLN A 11 -0.85 -5.85 -17.06
C GLN A 11 0.16 -5.87 -15.91
N VAL A 12 1.36 -5.37 -16.15
CA VAL A 12 2.32 -4.98 -15.11
C VAL A 12 2.31 -3.45 -15.05
N VAL A 13 1.86 -2.89 -13.93
CA VAL A 13 1.93 -1.46 -13.67
C VAL A 13 3.22 -1.18 -12.93
N THR A 14 4.08 -0.33 -13.49
CA THR A 14 5.37 -0.05 -12.86
C THR A 14 5.35 1.23 -12.02
N CYS A 15 4.48 2.19 -12.36
CA CYS A 15 4.55 3.55 -11.83
C CYS A 15 5.97 4.15 -11.92
N SER A 16 6.76 3.74 -12.93
CA SER A 16 8.18 4.07 -13.01
C SER A 16 8.42 5.57 -13.11
N GLY A 17 9.48 6.04 -12.46
CA GLY A 17 9.87 7.44 -12.43
C GLY A 17 10.65 7.76 -11.16
N PHE A 18 11.31 8.92 -11.14
CA PHE A 18 12.10 9.39 -9.99
C PHE A 18 11.49 10.62 -9.31
N THR A 19 10.30 11.03 -9.74
CA THR A 19 9.59 12.21 -9.25
C THR A 19 8.12 11.88 -9.04
N GLY A 20 7.49 12.58 -8.09
CA GLY A 20 6.04 12.47 -7.89
C GLY A 20 5.29 13.04 -9.09
N LYS A 21 4.41 12.24 -9.69
CA LYS A 21 3.54 12.65 -10.78
C LYS A 21 2.48 13.65 -10.30
N ARG A 22 2.13 14.64 -11.12
CA ARG A 22 1.17 15.71 -10.79
C ARG A 22 0.29 16.04 -11.99
N GLY A 23 -0.93 16.49 -11.76
CA GLY A 23 -1.84 16.90 -12.84
C GLY A 23 -2.08 15.77 -13.84
N GLU A 24 -1.95 16.06 -15.13
CA GLU A 24 -2.18 15.09 -16.21
C GLU A 24 -1.23 13.88 -16.14
N ASP A 25 -0.01 14.05 -15.60
CA ASP A 25 0.95 12.96 -15.46
C ASP A 25 0.42 11.82 -14.57
N MET A 26 -0.50 12.11 -13.63
CA MET A 26 -1.09 11.09 -12.76
C MET A 26 -1.90 10.03 -13.52
N SER A 27 -2.28 10.30 -14.78
CA SER A 27 -2.98 9.36 -15.65
C SER A 27 -2.05 8.35 -16.34
N ASP A 28 -0.74 8.62 -16.40
CA ASP A 28 0.24 7.71 -16.97
C ASP A 28 0.76 6.74 -15.89
N LEU A 29 0.33 5.48 -15.96
CA LEU A 29 0.73 4.44 -15.01
C LEU A 29 1.95 3.63 -15.46
N HIS A 30 2.48 3.88 -16.66
CA HIS A 30 3.50 3.03 -17.30
C HIS A 30 3.12 1.54 -17.30
N VAL A 31 2.05 1.20 -18.04
CA VAL A 31 1.51 -0.15 -18.12
C VAL A 31 2.23 -0.98 -19.18
N ILE A 32 2.76 -2.14 -18.80
CA ILE A 32 3.30 -3.16 -19.70
C ILE A 32 2.26 -4.27 -19.85
N LYS A 33 1.85 -4.57 -21.08
CA LYS A 33 0.93 -5.68 -21.37
C LYS A 33 1.69 -7.00 -21.41
N ASN A 34 1.07 -8.06 -20.89
CA ASN A 34 1.61 -9.43 -20.92
C ASN A 34 3.07 -9.51 -20.39
N GLY A 35 3.33 -8.79 -19.29
CA GLY A 35 4.67 -8.63 -18.73
C GLY A 35 5.07 -9.74 -17.77
N THR A 36 6.38 -9.87 -17.54
CA THR A 36 6.97 -10.77 -16.54
C THR A 36 7.87 -9.99 -15.60
N VAL A 37 7.77 -10.22 -14.29
CA VAL A 37 8.63 -9.59 -13.28
C VAL A 37 9.53 -10.65 -12.65
N VAL A 38 10.83 -10.34 -12.56
CA VAL A 38 11.85 -11.19 -11.95
C VAL A 38 12.36 -10.50 -10.69
N VAL A 39 12.34 -11.24 -9.58
CA VAL A 39 12.85 -10.83 -8.27
C VAL A 39 14.00 -11.74 -7.90
N THR A 40 15.18 -11.16 -7.71
CA THR A 40 16.40 -11.86 -7.33
C THR A 40 16.90 -11.26 -6.02
N ASP A 41 17.16 -12.10 -5.01
CA ASP A 41 17.63 -11.68 -3.69
C ASP A 41 16.75 -10.60 -3.02
N GLY A 42 15.44 -10.65 -3.27
CA GLY A 42 14.46 -9.70 -2.70
C GLY A 42 14.34 -8.38 -3.45
N VAL A 43 15.02 -8.21 -4.58
CA VAL A 43 14.98 -7.00 -5.40
C VAL A 43 14.41 -7.32 -6.79
N ILE A 44 13.59 -6.43 -7.35
CA ILE A 44 13.15 -6.54 -8.74
C ILE A 44 14.39 -6.36 -9.63
N SER A 45 14.87 -7.45 -10.24
CA SER A 45 16.04 -7.42 -11.10
C SER A 45 15.65 -7.09 -12.55
N HIS A 46 14.48 -7.55 -12.99
CA HIS A 46 14.00 -7.31 -14.35
C HIS A 46 12.47 -7.13 -14.40
N VAL A 47 12.01 -6.28 -15.32
CA VAL A 47 10.61 -6.19 -15.74
C VAL A 47 10.61 -6.37 -17.25
N LEU A 48 10.15 -7.53 -17.71
CA LEU A 48 10.22 -7.97 -19.10
C LEU A 48 8.89 -7.73 -19.80
N LYS A 49 8.96 -7.27 -21.06
CA LYS A 49 7.82 -7.20 -21.97
C LYS A 49 7.53 -8.57 -22.59
N GLU A 50 6.36 -8.70 -23.19
CA GLU A 50 6.02 -9.89 -23.98
C GLU A 50 7.07 -10.15 -25.06
N GLY A 51 7.56 -11.39 -25.11
CA GLY A 51 8.57 -11.82 -26.08
C GLY A 51 10.02 -11.54 -25.69
N GLU A 52 10.28 -10.78 -24.61
CA GLU A 52 11.64 -10.65 -24.07
C GLU A 52 12.09 -11.94 -23.38
N GLY A 53 13.35 -12.33 -23.60
CA GLY A 53 13.91 -13.56 -23.06
C GLY A 53 14.15 -13.46 -21.55
N LEU A 54 13.87 -14.54 -20.82
CA LEU A 54 14.28 -14.69 -19.44
C LEU A 54 15.80 -14.94 -19.38
N SER A 55 16.50 -14.10 -18.63
CA SER A 55 17.96 -14.17 -18.41
C SER A 55 18.36 -15.01 -17.19
N VAL A 56 17.40 -15.68 -16.54
CA VAL A 56 17.59 -16.46 -15.32
C VAL A 56 17.24 -17.94 -15.52
N ASP A 57 17.93 -18.81 -14.80
CA ASP A 57 17.55 -20.23 -14.71
C ASP A 57 16.32 -20.35 -13.81
N LEU A 58 15.19 -20.80 -14.36
CA LEU A 58 13.94 -20.93 -13.62
C LEU A 58 13.98 -22.00 -12.53
N SER A 59 14.96 -22.92 -12.55
CA SER A 59 15.11 -23.92 -11.50
C SER A 59 15.52 -23.32 -10.14
N ASP A 60 16.11 -22.13 -10.16
CA ASP A 60 16.51 -21.38 -8.96
C ASP A 60 15.40 -20.44 -8.43
N TYR A 61 14.23 -20.39 -9.08
CA TYR A 61 13.18 -19.42 -8.81
C TYR A 61 11.83 -20.10 -8.54
N GLU A 62 11.07 -19.55 -7.61
CA GLU A 62 9.63 -19.81 -7.53
C GLU A 62 8.93 -19.15 -8.73
N VAL A 63 8.02 -19.85 -9.39
CA VAL A 63 7.32 -19.34 -10.57
C VAL A 63 5.83 -19.18 -10.28
N ILE A 64 5.34 -17.95 -10.34
CA ILE A 64 3.92 -17.60 -10.27
C ILE A 64 3.41 -17.27 -11.67
N ARG A 65 2.28 -17.86 -12.04
CA ARG A 65 1.58 -17.62 -13.31
C ARG A 65 0.42 -16.64 -13.08
N ALA A 66 0.48 -15.48 -13.72
CA ALA A 66 -0.42 -14.35 -13.47
C ALA A 66 -1.33 -14.02 -14.68
N GLU A 67 -1.58 -15.00 -15.56
CA GLU A 67 -2.46 -14.82 -16.71
C GLU A 67 -3.85 -14.32 -16.28
N GLY A 68 -4.35 -13.30 -16.96
CA GLY A 68 -5.64 -12.66 -16.64
C GLY A 68 -5.62 -11.80 -15.37
N LYS A 69 -4.45 -11.56 -14.77
CA LYS A 69 -4.28 -10.73 -13.58
C LYS A 69 -3.47 -9.46 -13.87
N ALA A 70 -3.64 -8.45 -13.03
CA ALA A 70 -2.79 -7.29 -12.99
C ALA A 70 -1.75 -7.45 -11.86
N LEU A 71 -0.51 -7.11 -12.15
CA LEU A 71 0.56 -6.97 -11.17
C LEU A 71 0.79 -5.49 -10.91
N LEU A 72 0.67 -5.10 -9.65
CA LEU A 72 0.78 -3.73 -9.17
C LEU A 72 1.95 -3.65 -8.17
N PRO A 73 2.59 -2.48 -8.00
CA PRO A 73 3.45 -2.24 -6.86
C PRO A 73 2.64 -2.37 -5.55
N GLY A 74 3.31 -2.71 -4.46
CA GLY A 74 2.68 -2.66 -3.14
C GLY A 74 2.15 -1.26 -2.85
N PHE A 75 0.95 -1.17 -2.27
CA PHE A 75 0.38 0.13 -1.90
C PHE A 75 1.17 0.76 -0.76
N VAL A 76 1.26 2.09 -0.80
CA VAL A 76 1.86 2.91 0.24
C VAL A 76 0.72 3.68 0.91
N ASP A 77 0.62 3.56 2.23
CA ASP A 77 -0.20 4.45 3.05
C ASP A 77 0.71 5.57 3.59
N PRO A 78 0.68 6.78 2.99
CA PRO A 78 1.60 7.85 3.37
C PRO A 78 1.17 8.59 4.64
N HIS A 79 -0.06 8.36 5.13
CA HIS A 79 -0.59 9.12 6.26
C HIS A 79 -1.54 8.27 7.10
N THR A 80 -1.01 7.79 8.22
CA THR A 80 -1.80 7.09 9.23
C THR A 80 -1.44 7.56 10.64
N HIS A 81 -2.40 7.45 11.55
CA HIS A 81 -2.19 7.56 12.99
C HIS A 81 -2.39 6.18 13.62
N PHE A 82 -1.66 5.18 13.11
CA PHE A 82 -1.91 3.76 13.40
C PHE A 82 -1.73 3.40 14.88
N VAL A 83 -0.75 4.01 15.55
CA VAL A 83 -0.43 3.73 16.95
C VAL A 83 -1.13 4.74 17.87
N PHE A 84 -2.09 4.28 18.66
CA PHE A 84 -2.76 5.04 19.72
C PHE A 84 -3.36 4.10 20.78
N GLY A 85 -3.57 4.61 22.00
CA GLY A 85 -4.26 3.91 23.06
C GLY A 85 -5.72 4.36 23.21
N GLY A 86 -6.56 3.46 23.70
CA GLY A 86 -8.00 3.70 23.91
C GLY A 86 -8.80 3.83 22.61
N TYR A 87 -10.08 4.18 22.75
CA TYR A 87 -11.04 4.31 21.64
C TYR A 87 -11.92 5.56 21.81
N ARG A 88 -12.69 5.91 20.77
CA ARG A 88 -13.52 7.13 20.71
C ARG A 88 -14.96 6.86 20.25
N GLU A 89 -15.44 5.64 20.42
CA GLU A 89 -16.79 5.20 20.07
C GLU A 89 -17.89 5.97 20.83
N GLU A 90 -17.64 6.38 22.07
CA GLU A 90 -18.61 7.21 22.81
C GLU A 90 -18.81 8.57 22.15
N GLU A 91 -17.72 9.17 21.67
CA GLU A 91 -17.77 10.45 20.96
C GLU A 91 -18.52 10.33 19.63
N PHE A 92 -18.47 9.17 18.98
CA PHE A 92 -19.29 8.90 17.81
C PHE A 92 -20.79 8.95 18.15
N ALA A 93 -21.21 8.32 19.25
CA ALA A 93 -22.60 8.39 19.71
C ALA A 93 -23.02 9.82 20.10
N TRP A 94 -22.13 10.61 20.69
CA TRP A 94 -22.40 12.01 21.06
C TRP A 94 -22.61 12.89 19.84
N ARG A 95 -21.76 12.73 18.81
CA ARG A 95 -21.93 13.42 17.52
C ARG A 95 -23.25 13.07 16.85
N MET A 96 -23.67 11.80 16.89
CA MET A 96 -24.95 11.36 16.32
C MET A 96 -26.17 12.00 16.99
N ARG A 97 -26.06 12.42 18.26
CA ARG A 97 -27.11 13.16 18.97
C ARG A 97 -27.08 14.67 18.70
N GLY A 98 -26.09 15.15 17.93
CA GLY A 98 -25.92 16.57 17.61
C GLY A 98 -25.08 17.35 18.62
N ASP A 99 -24.36 16.68 19.53
CA ASP A 99 -23.41 17.37 20.43
C ASP A 99 -22.32 18.07 19.60
N SER A 100 -22.01 19.33 19.91
CA SER A 100 -20.98 20.08 19.17
C SER A 100 -19.58 19.54 19.48
N TYR A 101 -18.63 19.79 18.58
CA TYR A 101 -17.23 19.45 18.82
C TYR A 101 -16.72 20.02 20.15
N MET A 102 -17.08 21.26 20.47
CA MET A 102 -16.67 21.91 21.71
C MET A 102 -17.29 21.27 22.94
N ASP A 103 -18.55 20.85 22.88
CA ASP A 103 -19.21 20.15 24.00
C ASP A 103 -18.54 18.81 24.27
N ILE A 104 -18.22 18.05 23.22
CA ILE A 104 -17.50 16.78 23.32
C ILE A 104 -16.11 16.98 23.91
N MET A 105 -15.38 18.01 23.45
CA MET A 105 -14.07 18.35 23.98
C MET A 105 -14.14 18.75 25.46
N ASN A 106 -15.13 19.56 25.86
CA ASN A 106 -15.34 19.97 27.25
C ASN A 106 -15.67 18.81 28.19
N ARG A 107 -16.29 17.75 27.66
CA ARG A 107 -16.52 16.47 28.39
C ARG A 107 -15.26 15.59 28.47
N GLY A 108 -14.14 16.03 27.90
CA GLY A 108 -12.88 15.30 27.91
C GLY A 108 -12.66 14.40 26.69
N GLY A 109 -13.51 14.49 25.66
CA GLY A 109 -13.33 13.84 24.37
C GLY A 109 -12.24 14.48 23.51
N GLY A 110 -12.25 14.21 22.22
CA GLY A 110 -11.29 14.80 21.28
C GLY A 110 -9.91 14.16 21.36
N ILE A 111 -8.91 14.89 20.87
CA ILE A 111 -7.51 14.45 20.90
C ILE A 111 -6.98 14.24 22.33
N VAL A 112 -7.55 14.95 23.31
CA VAL A 112 -7.16 14.84 24.72
C VAL A 112 -7.49 13.46 25.29
N ASN A 113 -8.64 12.89 24.89
CA ASN A 113 -9.02 11.53 25.27
C ASN A 113 -7.98 10.52 24.80
N THR A 114 -7.69 10.50 23.50
CA THR A 114 -6.65 9.63 22.92
C THR A 114 -5.29 9.89 23.55
N THR A 115 -4.89 11.15 23.75
CA THR A 115 -3.59 11.48 24.37
C THR A 115 -3.47 10.89 25.77
N ARG A 116 -4.54 10.96 26.59
CA ARG A 116 -4.55 10.41 27.94
C ARG A 116 -4.48 8.88 27.90
N ALA A 117 -5.28 8.25 27.06
CA ALA A 117 -5.32 6.80 26.93
C ALA A 117 -3.98 6.24 26.40
N THR A 118 -3.40 6.87 25.38
CA THR A 118 -2.05 6.52 24.88
C THR A 118 -0.98 6.66 25.96
N ARG A 119 -1.02 7.69 26.81
CA ARG A 119 -0.06 7.85 27.92
C ARG A 119 -0.22 6.82 29.03
N ALA A 120 -1.43 6.32 29.23
CA ALA A 120 -1.74 5.33 30.26
C ALA A 120 -1.48 3.89 29.79
N ALA A 121 -1.26 3.69 28.48
CA ALA A 121 -0.91 2.39 27.93
C ALA A 121 0.47 1.94 28.46
N SER A 122 0.55 0.70 28.91
CA SER A 122 1.79 0.08 29.40
C SER A 122 2.49 -0.79 28.37
N GLU A 123 1.87 -0.95 27.19
CA GLU A 123 2.34 -1.72 26.03
C GLU A 123 2.11 -0.92 24.76
#